data_AF-A0A3R8U4L4-F1
#
_entry.id   AF-A0A3R8U4L4-F1
#
_cell.length_a   1.000
_cell.length_b   1.000
_cell.length_c   1.000
_cell.angle_alpha   90.00
_cell.angle_beta   90.00
_cell.angle_gamma   90.00
#
_symmetry.space_group_name_H-M   'P 1'
#
loop_
_entity.id
_entity.type
_entity.pdbx_description
1 polymer ?
#
loop_
_entity_poly.entity_id
_entity_poly.type
_entity_poly.pdbx_seq_one_letter_code
_entity_poly.pdbx_strand_id
1 'polypeptide(L)'
;MSALNTAPQAHVRQQFAALRQQGLRARDAAGKLGISEGEALAAHAASHMHPAQEADSLYSATVLEGDWIALLQGLEAVGPVMALTRNESVVHEKIGVYRNVSAQGPVGLALGAEIDLRLFLMHWHVGMHVVERTAKGEQHSLQFFDVHGQAVHKVHARPQSDLQALEQLVQRHARPEARPLFKPGQYQPPADRPDADIDAASLDQAWSSMKDTHEFFSLLKTHQVGRAQSFRLMEGRHTRRTPLVAVEWLLHRASRGGLPIMVFAGNAGCLQIHTGAVHRIETMGPWLNVLDEGFNLHLRADQVAESWLVSKPTADGVVTSVELFDAQGQLIAMFFGERKPGKPELPAWRALAHGLMQADAAALEVAA
;
A
#
# COMPACT_ATOMS: atom_id res chain seq x y z
N MET A 1 21.46 -24.38 11.87
CA MET A 1 20.53 -23.98 12.94
C MET A 1 21.16 -22.79 13.66
N SER A 2 20.85 -21.57 13.20
CA SER A 2 21.33 -20.34 13.85
C SER A 2 20.39 -20.05 15.01
N ALA A 3 20.94 -19.96 16.23
CA ALA A 3 20.24 -19.51 17.42
C ALA A 3 19.89 -18.03 17.25
N LEU A 4 18.72 -17.74 16.70
CA LEU A 4 18.20 -16.37 16.64
C LEU A 4 17.86 -15.94 18.06
N ASN A 5 18.48 -14.83 18.44
CA ASN A 5 18.38 -14.12 19.69
C ASN A 5 16.92 -13.73 20.00
N THR A 6 16.14 -14.64 20.60
CA THR A 6 14.83 -14.29 21.15
C THR A 6 15.05 -13.53 22.45
N ALA A 7 15.21 -12.21 22.36
CA ALA A 7 15.09 -11.37 23.55
C ALA A 7 13.78 -11.73 24.26
N PRO A 8 13.75 -11.85 25.60
CA PRO A 8 12.53 -12.15 26.32
C PRO A 8 11.42 -11.18 25.89
N GLN A 9 10.20 -11.66 25.62
CA GLN A 9 9.11 -10.81 25.10
C GLN A 9 8.87 -9.56 25.98
N ALA A 10 9.07 -9.67 27.30
CA ALA A 10 9.00 -8.53 28.22
C ALA A 10 10.02 -7.42 27.90
N HIS A 11 11.24 -7.79 27.49
CA HIS A 11 12.27 -6.84 27.08
C HIS A 11 11.88 -6.12 25.77
N VAL A 12 11.36 -6.87 24.80
CA VAL A 12 10.83 -6.31 23.54
C VAL A 12 9.74 -5.28 23.85
N ARG A 13 8.75 -5.63 24.68
CA ARG A 13 7.67 -4.71 25.07
C ARG A 13 8.20 -3.43 25.70
N GLN A 14 9.11 -3.54 26.67
CA GLN A 14 9.67 -2.39 27.39
C GLN A 14 10.44 -1.44 26.44
N GLN A 15 11.33 -1.98 25.61
CA GLN A 15 12.12 -1.16 24.69
C GLN A 15 11.26 -0.55 23.59
N PHE A 16 10.29 -1.33 23.08
CA PHE A 16 9.35 -0.84 22.08
C PHE A 16 8.52 0.33 22.61
N ALA A 17 7.98 0.22 23.83
CA ALA A 17 7.24 1.30 24.48
C ALA A 17 8.10 2.55 24.66
N ALA A 18 9.37 2.41 25.08
CA ALA A 18 10.29 3.54 25.23
C ALA A 18 10.56 4.27 23.90
N LEU A 19 10.72 3.52 22.79
CA LEU A 19 10.88 4.09 21.46
C LEU A 19 9.61 4.79 20.96
N ARG A 20 8.43 4.22 21.24
CA ARG A 20 7.14 4.86 20.92
C ARG A 20 6.94 6.16 21.69
N GLN A 21 7.37 6.23 22.95
CA GLN A 21 7.34 7.47 23.75
C GLN A 21 8.25 8.58 23.19
N GLN A 22 9.29 8.23 22.43
CA GLN A 22 10.12 9.20 21.70
C GLN A 22 9.47 9.69 20.39
N GLY A 23 8.24 9.25 20.09
CA GLY A 23 7.49 9.66 18.91
C GLY A 23 7.72 8.80 17.65
N LEU A 24 8.56 7.77 17.71
CA LEU A 24 8.78 6.86 16.57
C LEU A 24 7.52 6.07 16.27
N ARG A 25 7.17 5.85 15.00
CA ARG A 25 6.06 4.96 14.62
C ARG A 25 6.39 3.50 14.94
N ALA A 26 5.36 2.65 15.05
CA ALA A 26 5.52 1.23 15.39
C ALA A 26 6.54 0.50 14.51
N ARG A 27 6.47 0.72 13.19
CA ARG A 27 7.44 0.21 12.22
C ARG A 27 8.88 0.63 12.53
N ASP A 28 9.10 1.92 12.76
CA ASP A 28 10.45 2.48 13.01
C ASP A 28 11.00 2.02 14.35
N ALA A 29 10.13 1.92 15.37
CA ALA A 29 10.47 1.38 16.67
C ALA A 29 10.90 -0.10 16.57
N ALA A 30 10.15 -0.93 15.84
CA ALA A 30 10.53 -2.33 15.60
C ALA A 30 11.87 -2.44 14.87
N GLY A 31 12.06 -1.62 13.82
CA GLY A 31 13.32 -1.56 13.07
C GLY A 31 14.53 -1.21 13.95
N LYS A 32 14.40 -0.25 14.88
CA LYS A 32 15.46 0.07 15.86
C LYS A 32 15.80 -1.07 16.81
N LEU A 33 14.86 -1.99 17.05
CA LEU A 33 15.09 -3.21 17.83
C LEU A 33 15.64 -4.37 16.99
N GLY A 34 15.78 -4.20 15.67
CA GLY A 34 16.24 -5.25 14.76
C GLY A 34 15.22 -6.37 14.53
N ILE A 35 13.94 -6.11 14.78
CA ILE A 35 12.84 -7.06 14.58
C ILE A 35 11.78 -6.48 13.63
N SER A 36 10.95 -7.35 13.06
CA SER A 36 9.81 -6.92 12.24
C SER A 36 8.69 -6.30 13.08
N GLU A 37 7.81 -5.52 12.43
CA GLU A 37 6.64 -4.93 13.10
C GLU A 37 5.68 -6.02 13.63
N GLY A 38 5.49 -7.10 12.86
CA GLY A 38 4.71 -8.25 13.27
C GLY A 38 5.27 -8.94 14.51
N GLU A 39 6.60 -9.12 14.60
CA GLU A 39 7.25 -9.67 15.80
C GLU A 39 7.06 -8.76 17.02
N ALA A 40 7.22 -7.44 16.84
CA ALA A 40 7.02 -6.48 17.92
C ALA A 40 5.58 -6.53 18.47
N LEU A 41 4.57 -6.61 17.61
CA LEU A 41 3.16 -6.70 18.02
C LEU A 41 2.81 -8.08 18.59
N ALA A 42 3.36 -9.17 18.05
CA ALA A 42 3.18 -10.51 18.61
C ALA A 42 3.75 -10.62 20.03
N ALA A 43 4.79 -9.86 20.38
CA ALA A 43 5.29 -9.77 21.75
C ALA A 43 4.31 -9.09 22.73
N HIS A 44 3.30 -8.38 22.22
CA HIS A 44 2.21 -7.76 22.98
C HIS A 44 0.92 -8.58 22.95
N ALA A 45 0.96 -9.85 22.51
CA ALA A 45 -0.22 -10.70 22.56
C ALA A 45 -0.69 -10.94 24.01
N ALA A 46 -1.93 -10.54 24.31
CA ALA A 46 -2.51 -10.47 25.65
C ALA A 46 -2.45 -11.80 26.41
N SER A 47 -2.78 -12.88 25.72
CA SER A 47 -2.77 -14.26 26.21
C SER A 47 -1.40 -14.76 26.70
N HIS A 48 -0.32 -14.01 26.45
CA HIS A 48 1.06 -14.34 26.86
C HIS A 48 1.56 -13.42 27.97
N MET A 49 0.71 -12.51 28.46
CA MET A 49 1.02 -11.56 29.51
C MET A 49 0.30 -11.93 30.80
N HIS A 50 0.93 -11.62 31.93
CA HIS A 50 0.20 -11.61 33.20
C HIS A 50 -0.83 -10.45 33.18
N PRO A 51 -2.05 -10.58 33.74
CA PRO A 51 -3.07 -9.54 33.67
C PRO A 51 -2.60 -8.14 34.11
N ALA A 52 -1.78 -8.07 35.16
CA ALA A 52 -1.17 -6.81 35.61
C ALA A 52 -0.24 -6.18 34.55
N GLN A 53 0.53 -7.00 33.83
CA GLN A 53 1.42 -6.52 32.75
C GLN A 53 0.64 -6.05 31.53
N GLU A 54 -0.49 -6.71 31.22
CA GLU A 54 -1.36 -6.26 30.14
C GLU A 54 -2.01 -4.91 30.46
N ALA A 55 -2.47 -4.73 31.70
CA ALA A 55 -3.08 -3.48 32.15
C ALA A 55 -2.12 -2.29 32.02
N ASP A 56 -0.84 -2.49 32.33
CA ASP A 56 0.21 -1.46 32.26
C ASP A 56 0.85 -1.34 30.87
N SER A 57 0.49 -2.21 29.92
CA SER A 57 1.08 -2.23 28.58
C SER A 57 0.50 -1.14 27.68
N LEU A 58 1.37 -0.51 26.89
CA LEU A 58 1.00 0.45 25.85
C LEU A 58 0.14 -0.19 24.75
N TYR A 59 0.38 -1.48 24.47
CA TYR A 59 -0.34 -2.27 23.48
C TYR A 59 -0.90 -3.54 24.09
N SER A 60 -2.09 -3.94 23.65
CA SER A 60 -2.60 -5.30 23.77
C SER A 60 -2.94 -5.82 22.37
N ALA A 61 -2.56 -7.06 22.07
CA ALA A 61 -2.83 -7.70 20.79
C ALA A 61 -3.56 -9.03 20.96
N THR A 62 -4.52 -9.30 20.07
CA THR A 62 -5.20 -10.59 19.95
C THR A 62 -4.93 -11.14 18.56
N VAL A 63 -4.30 -12.30 18.47
CA VAL A 63 -4.04 -12.98 17.19
C VAL A 63 -5.37 -13.44 16.60
N LEU A 64 -5.53 -13.30 15.28
CA LEU A 64 -6.74 -13.63 14.54
C LEU A 64 -6.54 -14.84 13.62
N GLU A 65 -7.61 -15.58 13.38
CA GLU A 65 -7.69 -16.74 12.49
C GLU A 65 -7.76 -16.33 11.00
N GLY A 66 -7.23 -17.21 10.14
CA GLY A 66 -6.87 -16.97 8.74
C GLY A 66 -7.98 -16.79 7.71
N ASP A 67 -9.26 -16.77 8.08
CA ASP A 67 -10.32 -16.42 7.12
C ASP A 67 -10.41 -14.90 6.95
N TRP A 68 -9.42 -14.37 6.22
CA TRP A 68 -9.26 -12.93 5.98
C TRP A 68 -10.44 -12.35 5.23
N ILE A 69 -11.09 -13.12 4.35
CA ILE A 69 -12.22 -12.63 3.57
C ILE A 69 -13.45 -12.48 4.44
N ALA A 70 -13.79 -13.48 5.27
CA ALA A 70 -14.90 -13.35 6.19
C ALA A 70 -14.68 -12.21 7.21
N LEU A 71 -13.44 -12.03 7.68
CA LEU A 71 -13.08 -10.94 8.57
C LEU A 71 -13.30 -9.57 7.89
N LEU A 72 -12.80 -9.39 6.66
CA LEU A 72 -12.93 -8.14 5.92
C LEU A 72 -14.39 -7.86 5.48
N GLN A 73 -15.18 -8.90 5.18
CA GLN A 73 -16.62 -8.78 4.95
C GLN A 73 -17.34 -8.29 6.21
N GLY A 74 -16.95 -8.80 7.38
CA GLY A 74 -17.52 -8.40 8.66
C GLY A 74 -17.29 -6.92 9.01
N LEU A 75 -16.29 -6.26 8.43
CA LEU A 75 -16.05 -4.82 8.61
C LEU A 75 -17.17 -3.94 8.07
N GLU A 76 -18.03 -4.44 7.19
CA GLU A 76 -19.20 -3.67 6.72
C GLU A 76 -20.10 -3.25 7.90
N ALA A 77 -20.28 -4.14 8.89
CA ALA A 77 -21.08 -3.88 10.09
C ALA A 77 -20.40 -2.89 11.07
N VAL A 78 -19.07 -2.75 10.99
CA VAL A 78 -18.30 -1.79 11.81
C VAL A 78 -18.49 -0.36 11.30
N GLY A 79 -18.88 -0.19 10.03
CA GLY A 79 -19.10 1.12 9.44
C GLY A 79 -17.79 1.83 9.04
N PRO A 80 -17.73 3.17 9.11
CA PRO A 80 -16.59 3.94 8.61
C PRO A 80 -15.31 3.64 9.40
N VAL A 81 -14.25 3.28 8.70
CA VAL A 81 -12.90 3.01 9.22
C VAL A 81 -11.86 3.74 8.38
N MET A 82 -10.60 3.72 8.79
CA MET A 82 -9.47 4.15 7.96
C MET A 82 -8.64 2.92 7.54
N ALA A 83 -8.56 2.69 6.23
CA ALA A 83 -7.75 1.66 5.60
C ALA A 83 -6.37 2.21 5.25
N LEU A 84 -5.31 1.54 5.70
CA LEU A 84 -3.92 1.93 5.48
C LEU A 84 -3.18 0.80 4.76
N THR A 85 -2.64 1.14 3.60
CA THR A 85 -1.69 0.30 2.86
C THR A 85 -0.47 1.14 2.54
N ARG A 86 0.71 0.52 2.60
CA ARG A 86 1.98 1.21 2.36
C ARG A 86 3.02 0.32 1.73
N ASN A 87 4.05 0.94 1.19
CA ASN A 87 5.36 0.36 0.99
C ASN A 87 6.41 1.22 1.72
N GLU A 88 7.67 1.13 1.30
CA GLU A 88 8.75 1.94 1.87
C GLU A 88 8.55 3.43 1.65
N SER A 89 8.17 3.80 0.44
CA SER A 89 8.24 5.17 -0.06
C SER A 89 6.88 5.87 -0.09
N VAL A 90 5.78 5.15 0.13
CA VAL A 90 4.45 5.77 0.21
C VAL A 90 3.56 5.12 1.26
N VAL A 91 2.79 5.95 1.96
CA VAL A 91 1.67 5.56 2.82
C VAL A 91 0.38 6.07 2.19
N HIS A 92 -0.60 5.19 2.02
CA HIS A 92 -1.92 5.50 1.48
C HIS A 92 -2.98 5.19 2.53
N GLU A 93 -3.72 6.22 2.95
CA GLU A 93 -4.77 6.13 3.95
C GLU A 93 -6.10 6.55 3.32
N LYS A 94 -7.12 5.70 3.45
CA LYS A 94 -8.43 5.93 2.84
C LYS A 94 -9.52 5.67 3.86
N ILE A 95 -10.41 6.64 4.04
CA ILE A 95 -11.57 6.50 4.93
C ILE A 95 -12.75 5.98 4.12
N GLY A 96 -13.47 5.00 4.66
CA GLY A 96 -14.65 4.45 4.02
C GLY A 96 -15.21 3.23 4.75
N VAL A 97 -16.18 2.58 4.12
CA VAL A 97 -16.80 1.33 4.59
C VAL A 97 -16.35 0.20 3.67
N TYR A 98 -15.97 -0.95 4.24
CA TYR A 98 -15.65 -2.15 3.48
C TYR A 98 -16.95 -2.72 2.90
N ARG A 99 -17.13 -2.58 1.58
CA ARG A 99 -18.29 -3.09 0.85
C ARG A 99 -17.85 -3.98 -0.29
N ASN A 100 -18.75 -4.88 -0.71
CA ASN A 100 -18.54 -5.76 -1.86
C ASN A 100 -17.22 -6.56 -1.76
N VAL A 101 -16.87 -7.01 -0.55
CA VAL A 101 -15.68 -7.82 -0.33
C VAL A 101 -15.93 -9.24 -0.83
N SER A 102 -15.09 -9.72 -1.73
CA SER A 102 -15.20 -11.04 -2.34
C SER A 102 -13.81 -11.62 -2.66
N ALA A 103 -13.75 -12.90 -3.00
CA ALA A 103 -12.52 -13.53 -3.45
C ALA A 103 -12.76 -14.59 -4.52
N GLN A 104 -11.77 -14.75 -5.39
CA GLN A 104 -11.67 -15.84 -6.34
C GLN A 104 -10.29 -16.48 -6.20
N GLY A 105 -10.22 -17.65 -5.56
CA GLY A 105 -8.97 -18.30 -5.22
C GLY A 105 -8.12 -17.43 -4.28
N PRO A 106 -6.81 -17.21 -4.54
CA PRO A 106 -5.94 -16.43 -3.67
C PRO A 106 -6.09 -14.91 -3.84
N VAL A 107 -6.97 -14.44 -4.73
CA VAL A 107 -7.16 -13.01 -5.02
C VAL A 107 -8.49 -12.55 -4.43
N GLY A 108 -8.42 -11.61 -3.50
CA GLY A 108 -9.56 -10.90 -2.92
C GLY A 108 -9.74 -9.52 -3.54
N LEU A 109 -10.96 -9.00 -3.47
CA LEU A 109 -11.36 -7.68 -3.95
C LEU A 109 -12.22 -7.02 -2.87
N ALA A 110 -12.02 -5.72 -2.65
CA ALA A 110 -13.02 -4.84 -2.03
C ALA A 110 -13.37 -3.78 -3.07
N LEU A 111 -14.63 -3.71 -3.50
CA LEU A 111 -15.07 -2.83 -4.60
C LEU A 111 -16.12 -1.84 -4.09
N GLY A 112 -15.71 -1.02 -3.12
CA GLY A 112 -16.49 0.11 -2.62
C GLY A 112 -16.18 1.40 -3.37
N ALA A 113 -17.05 2.42 -3.23
CA ALA A 113 -16.78 3.75 -3.77
C ALA A 113 -15.60 4.43 -3.05
N GLU A 114 -15.46 4.16 -1.75
CA GLU A 114 -14.39 4.69 -0.93
C GLU A 114 -13.23 3.69 -0.76
N ILE A 115 -13.52 2.46 -0.33
CA ILE A 115 -12.53 1.40 -0.12
C ILE A 115 -12.45 0.53 -1.37
N ASP A 116 -11.42 0.75 -2.19
CA ASP A 116 -11.10 -0.06 -3.37
C ASP A 116 -9.74 -0.74 -3.18
N LEU A 117 -9.76 -2.08 -3.13
CA LEU A 117 -8.60 -2.92 -2.83
C LEU A 117 -8.46 -4.07 -3.83
N ARG A 118 -7.21 -4.41 -4.15
CA ARG A 118 -6.83 -5.75 -4.65
C ARG A 118 -6.02 -6.44 -3.56
N LEU A 119 -6.45 -7.62 -3.14
CA LEU A 119 -5.88 -8.37 -2.03
C LEU A 119 -5.22 -9.64 -2.60
N PHE A 120 -3.93 -9.82 -2.31
CA PHE A 120 -3.17 -10.98 -2.74
C PHE A 120 -2.93 -11.88 -1.52
N LEU A 121 -3.93 -12.69 -1.18
CA LEU A 121 -4.03 -13.41 0.10
C LEU A 121 -2.91 -14.43 0.32
N MET A 122 -2.24 -14.88 -0.74
CA MET A 122 -1.05 -15.73 -0.65
C MET A 122 0.15 -15.06 0.05
N HIS A 123 0.12 -13.74 0.21
CA HIS A 123 1.13 -12.98 0.97
C HIS A 123 0.68 -12.64 2.39
N TRP A 124 -0.52 -13.04 2.80
CA TRP A 124 -1.06 -12.78 4.14
C TRP A 124 -0.75 -13.95 5.06
N HIS A 125 -0.11 -13.67 6.20
CA HIS A 125 0.36 -14.70 7.14
C HIS A 125 -0.33 -14.59 8.50
N VAL A 126 -0.34 -13.39 9.10
CA VAL A 126 -0.87 -13.17 10.46
C VAL A 126 -1.75 -11.92 10.48
N GLY A 127 -2.94 -12.05 11.06
CA GLY A 127 -3.80 -10.93 11.45
C GLY A 127 -3.78 -10.75 12.97
N MET A 128 -3.81 -9.51 13.44
CA MET A 128 -3.93 -9.17 14.86
C MET A 128 -4.92 -8.03 15.05
N HIS A 129 -5.81 -8.15 16.02
CA HIS A 129 -6.49 -6.99 16.60
C HIS A 129 -5.54 -6.35 17.60
N VAL A 130 -5.29 -5.06 17.46
CA VAL A 130 -4.35 -4.29 18.27
C VAL A 130 -5.09 -3.13 18.91
N VAL A 131 -4.99 -3.05 20.23
CA VAL A 131 -5.44 -1.93 21.05
C VAL A 131 -4.20 -1.16 21.51
N GLU A 132 -4.09 0.09 21.09
CA GLU A 132 -3.06 1.03 21.55
C GLU A 132 -3.65 2.02 22.53
N ARG A 133 -3.06 2.11 23.73
CA ARG A 133 -3.46 3.07 24.76
C ARG A 133 -2.68 4.36 24.59
N THR A 134 -3.36 5.44 24.23
CA THR A 134 -2.72 6.75 24.06
C THR A 134 -3.26 7.75 25.06
N ALA A 135 -2.61 8.91 25.18
CA ALA A 135 -3.14 10.04 25.96
C ALA A 135 -4.52 10.53 25.46
N LYS A 136 -4.91 10.18 24.23
CA LYS A 136 -6.21 10.50 23.62
C LYS A 136 -7.25 9.38 23.77
N GLY A 137 -6.93 8.32 24.51
CA GLY A 137 -7.76 7.13 24.66
C GLY A 137 -7.25 5.93 23.87
N GLU A 138 -8.03 4.85 23.90
CA GLU A 138 -7.72 3.61 23.21
C GLU A 138 -7.97 3.75 21.70
N GLN A 139 -7.06 3.18 20.91
CA GLN A 139 -7.13 3.12 19.46
C GLN A 139 -7.16 1.66 19.03
N HIS A 140 -8.23 1.26 18.34
CA HIS A 140 -8.41 -0.11 17.88
C HIS A 140 -8.01 -0.24 16.41
N SER A 141 -7.32 -1.31 16.07
CA SER A 141 -6.99 -1.61 14.68
C SER A 141 -6.92 -3.11 14.39
N LEU A 142 -7.25 -3.52 13.18
CA LEU A 142 -6.88 -4.82 12.63
C LEU A 142 -5.61 -4.63 11.79
N GLN A 143 -4.57 -5.40 12.06
CA GLN A 143 -3.28 -5.28 11.37
C GLN A 143 -2.85 -6.63 10.81
N PHE A 144 -2.49 -6.65 9.54
CA PHE A 144 -2.16 -7.85 8.78
C PHE A 144 -0.71 -7.81 8.33
N PHE A 145 -0.04 -8.96 8.43
CA PHE A 145 1.40 -9.10 8.21
C PHE A 145 1.71 -10.26 7.27
N ASP A 146 2.81 -10.15 6.55
CA ASP A 146 3.35 -11.21 5.72
C ASP A 146 4.18 -12.22 6.55
N VAL A 147 4.75 -13.22 5.88
CA VAL A 147 5.57 -14.26 6.52
C VAL A 147 6.85 -13.70 7.18
N HIS A 148 7.24 -12.47 6.83
CA HIS A 148 8.40 -11.76 7.36
C HIS A 148 8.03 -10.73 8.43
N GLY A 149 6.75 -10.64 8.81
CA GLY A 149 6.27 -9.67 9.79
C GLY A 149 6.22 -8.24 9.26
N GLN A 150 6.28 -8.04 7.95
CA GLN A 150 6.06 -6.74 7.32
C GLN A 150 4.57 -6.46 7.20
N ALA A 151 4.15 -5.23 7.47
CA ALA A 151 2.74 -4.85 7.40
C ALA A 151 2.23 -4.91 5.94
N VAL A 152 1.18 -5.70 5.73
CA VAL A 152 0.48 -5.83 4.46
C VAL A 152 -0.66 -4.82 4.37
N HIS A 153 -1.50 -4.76 5.40
CA HIS A 153 -2.66 -3.87 5.44
C HIS A 153 -3.08 -3.59 6.88
N LYS A 154 -3.68 -2.43 7.13
CA LYS A 154 -4.25 -2.09 8.45
C LYS A 154 -5.60 -1.43 8.31
N VAL A 155 -6.48 -1.68 9.28
CA VAL A 155 -7.79 -1.07 9.39
C VAL A 155 -7.90 -0.44 10.77
N HIS A 156 -7.98 0.87 10.83
CA HIS A 156 -8.10 1.62 12.07
C HIS A 156 -9.55 2.02 12.30
N ALA A 157 -10.05 1.73 13.51
CA ALA A 157 -11.32 2.27 13.97
C ALA A 157 -11.21 3.81 14.06
N ARG A 158 -12.35 4.46 13.85
CA ARG A 158 -12.54 5.90 13.95
C ARG A 158 -13.62 6.22 14.98
N PRO A 159 -13.78 7.49 15.37
CA PRO A 159 -14.89 7.89 16.25
C PRO A 159 -16.28 7.46 15.73
N GLN A 160 -16.45 7.31 14.41
CA GLN A 160 -17.69 6.87 13.78
C GLN A 160 -17.83 5.34 13.64
N SER A 161 -16.79 4.57 13.97
CA SER A 161 -16.86 3.11 13.91
C SER A 161 -17.70 2.55 15.04
N ASP A 162 -18.49 1.51 14.75
CA ASP A 162 -19.17 0.72 15.77
C ASP A 162 -18.16 -0.22 16.45
N LEU A 163 -17.66 0.20 17.62
CA LEU A 163 -16.71 -0.58 18.40
C LEU A 163 -17.29 -1.88 18.96
N GLN A 164 -18.60 -1.94 19.19
CA GLN A 164 -19.25 -3.18 19.66
C GLN A 164 -19.30 -4.21 18.52
N ALA A 165 -19.64 -3.77 17.30
CA ALA A 165 -19.58 -4.62 16.11
C ALA A 165 -18.15 -5.08 15.82
N LEU A 166 -17.15 -4.21 16.01
CA LEU A 166 -15.74 -4.56 15.87
C LEU A 166 -15.33 -5.62 16.89
N GLU A 167 -15.72 -5.47 18.16
CA GLU A 167 -15.40 -6.44 19.20
C GLU A 167 -16.02 -7.81 18.91
N GLN A 168 -17.29 -7.85 18.51
CA GLN A 168 -17.97 -9.08 18.10
C GLN A 168 -17.32 -9.73 16.87
N LEU A 169 -16.82 -8.92 15.93
CA LEU A 169 -16.04 -9.41 14.80
C LEU A 169 -14.72 -10.03 15.26
N VAL A 170 -13.96 -9.33 16.11
CA VAL A 170 -12.70 -9.83 16.66
C VAL A 170 -12.91 -11.15 17.41
N GLN A 171 -13.93 -11.24 18.27
CA GLN A 171 -14.23 -12.45 19.05
C GLN A 171 -14.48 -13.67 18.15
N ARG A 172 -15.18 -13.50 17.02
CA ARG A 172 -15.43 -14.58 16.06
C ARG A 172 -14.18 -15.13 15.36
N HIS A 173 -13.16 -14.29 15.24
CA HIS A 173 -11.90 -14.64 14.58
C HIS A 173 -10.74 -14.78 15.56
N ALA A 174 -10.96 -14.68 16.87
CA ALA A 174 -9.88 -14.67 17.84
C ALA A 174 -9.23 -16.05 17.97
N ARG A 175 -7.89 -16.06 17.97
CA ARG A 175 -7.07 -17.24 18.21
C ARG A 175 -5.99 -16.94 19.25
N PRO A 176 -6.37 -16.66 20.51
CA PRO A 176 -5.48 -16.14 21.53
C PRO A 176 -4.32 -17.09 21.86
N GLU A 177 -4.50 -18.40 21.72
CA GLU A 177 -3.45 -19.39 21.98
C GLU A 177 -2.37 -19.44 20.88
N ALA A 178 -2.59 -18.81 19.72
CA ALA A 178 -1.62 -18.81 18.65
C ALA A 178 -0.32 -18.06 19.02
N ARG A 179 0.80 -18.63 18.59
CA ARG A 179 2.15 -18.04 18.69
C ARG A 179 2.70 -17.88 17.27
N PRO A 180 2.40 -16.76 16.58
CA PRO A 180 2.88 -16.57 15.21
C PRO A 180 4.41 -16.53 15.19
N LEU A 181 5.00 -17.21 14.20
CA LEU A 181 6.42 -17.15 13.90
C LEU A 181 6.63 -16.41 12.59
N PHE A 182 7.63 -15.54 12.57
CA PHE A 182 8.02 -14.78 11.39
C PHE A 182 9.41 -15.22 10.92
N LYS A 183 9.63 -15.12 9.61
CA LYS A 183 10.94 -15.39 9.00
C LYS A 183 11.74 -14.09 8.93
N PRO A 184 13.04 -14.10 9.28
CA PRO A 184 13.87 -12.92 9.10
C PRO A 184 13.86 -12.40 7.65
N GLY A 185 14.03 -11.09 7.49
CA GLY A 185 14.12 -10.43 6.19
C GLY A 185 12.82 -9.76 5.77
N GLN A 186 12.62 -9.65 4.46
CA GLN A 186 11.43 -9.07 3.83
C GLN A 186 11.19 -9.76 2.49
N TYR A 187 9.97 -9.65 1.96
CA TYR A 187 9.67 -10.14 0.62
C TYR A 187 10.61 -9.50 -0.41
N GLN A 188 11.18 -10.32 -1.29
CA GLN A 188 11.98 -9.88 -2.43
C GLN A 188 11.33 -10.42 -3.69
N PRO A 189 10.96 -9.57 -4.66
CA PRO A 189 10.53 -10.07 -5.96
C PRO A 189 11.70 -10.80 -6.65
N PRO A 190 11.42 -11.72 -7.59
CA PRO A 190 12.46 -12.31 -8.42
C PRO A 190 13.31 -11.23 -9.10
N ALA A 191 14.62 -11.44 -9.15
CA ALA A 191 15.51 -10.53 -9.84
C ALA A 191 15.25 -10.56 -11.36
N ASP A 192 15.40 -9.40 -11.99
CA ASP A 192 15.32 -9.27 -13.45
C ASP A 192 16.44 -10.10 -14.11
N ARG A 193 16.09 -10.72 -15.23
CA ARG A 193 17.09 -11.33 -16.13
C ARG A 193 17.86 -10.22 -16.85
N PRO A 194 19.03 -10.49 -17.45
CA PRO A 194 19.69 -9.52 -18.32
C PRO A 194 18.75 -9.00 -19.42
N ASP A 195 18.78 -7.69 -19.68
CA ASP A 195 17.95 -7.05 -20.70
C ASP A 195 18.13 -7.70 -22.10
N ALA A 196 19.34 -8.15 -22.42
CA ALA A 196 19.67 -8.84 -23.67
C ALA A 196 18.98 -10.21 -23.84
N ASP A 197 18.52 -10.82 -22.74
CA ASP A 197 17.82 -12.12 -22.76
C ASP A 197 16.30 -11.97 -22.93
N ILE A 198 15.81 -10.72 -23.01
CA ILE A 198 14.40 -10.43 -23.23
C ILE A 198 14.15 -10.19 -24.72
N ASP A 199 13.21 -10.94 -25.30
CA ASP A 199 12.72 -10.68 -26.65
C ASP A 199 11.88 -9.40 -26.68
N ALA A 200 12.55 -8.28 -26.90
CA ALA A 200 11.95 -6.95 -26.93
C ALA A 200 11.01 -6.72 -28.13
N ALA A 201 11.11 -7.52 -29.20
CA ALA A 201 10.20 -7.43 -30.33
C ALA A 201 8.89 -8.15 -30.02
N SER A 202 8.97 -9.35 -29.44
CA SER A 202 7.80 -10.09 -28.98
C SER A 202 7.06 -9.35 -27.87
N LEU A 203 7.80 -8.76 -26.92
CA LEU A 203 7.22 -7.96 -25.83
C LEU A 203 6.43 -6.75 -26.36
N ASP A 204 6.97 -6.03 -27.33
CA ASP A 204 6.31 -4.89 -27.99
C ASP A 204 5.04 -5.31 -28.74
N GLN A 205 5.11 -6.41 -29.49
CA GLN A 205 3.94 -6.96 -30.17
C GLN A 205 2.83 -7.34 -29.19
N ALA A 206 3.18 -8.01 -28.09
CA ALA A 206 2.25 -8.40 -27.05
C ALA A 206 1.62 -7.17 -26.39
N TRP A 207 2.43 -6.16 -26.05
CA TRP A 207 1.98 -4.93 -25.43
C TRP A 207 1.04 -4.15 -26.34
N SER A 208 1.41 -3.99 -27.62
CA SER A 208 0.60 -3.35 -28.64
C SER A 208 -0.75 -4.05 -28.88
N SER A 209 -0.83 -5.35 -28.58
CA SER A 209 -2.03 -6.16 -28.79
C SER A 209 -2.98 -6.17 -27.60
N MET A 210 -2.59 -5.61 -26.45
CA MET A 210 -3.41 -5.63 -25.24
C MET A 210 -4.80 -5.04 -25.47
N LYS A 211 -5.80 -5.63 -24.80
CA LYS A 211 -7.19 -5.17 -24.81
C LYS A 211 -7.70 -4.73 -23.45
N ASP A 212 -7.00 -5.07 -22.38
CA ASP A 212 -7.31 -4.65 -21.02
C ASP A 212 -6.02 -4.38 -20.22
N THR A 213 -6.03 -3.38 -19.35
CA THR A 213 -4.87 -3.05 -18.49
C THR A 213 -4.47 -4.19 -17.55
N HIS A 214 -5.41 -5.07 -17.16
CA HIS A 214 -5.15 -6.23 -16.30
C HIS A 214 -4.36 -7.32 -17.03
N GLU A 215 -4.35 -7.34 -18.38
CA GLU A 215 -3.51 -8.25 -19.17
C GLU A 215 -2.02 -7.97 -18.96
N PHE A 216 -1.65 -6.74 -18.54
CA PHE A 216 -0.27 -6.33 -18.37
C PHE A 216 0.49 -7.24 -17.40
N PHE A 217 -0.15 -7.66 -16.30
CA PHE A 217 0.48 -8.57 -15.35
C PHE A 217 0.83 -9.92 -15.97
N SER A 218 -0.12 -10.50 -16.73
CA SER A 218 0.08 -11.76 -17.44
C SER A 218 1.14 -11.63 -18.52
N LEU A 219 1.18 -10.49 -19.23
CA LEU A 219 2.21 -10.18 -20.22
C LEU A 219 3.60 -10.17 -19.59
N LEU A 220 3.81 -9.44 -18.49
CA LEU A 220 5.11 -9.42 -17.79
C LEU A 220 5.56 -10.83 -17.37
N LYS A 221 4.62 -11.64 -16.86
CA LYS A 221 4.88 -13.03 -16.47
C LYS A 221 5.29 -13.90 -17.66
N THR A 222 4.58 -13.82 -18.78
CA THR A 222 4.88 -14.60 -20.01
C THR A 222 6.27 -14.28 -20.54
N HIS A 223 6.66 -13.01 -20.56
CA HIS A 223 7.98 -12.58 -21.04
C HIS A 223 9.07 -12.70 -19.96
N GLN A 224 8.71 -13.07 -18.73
CA GLN A 224 9.62 -13.16 -17.57
C GLN A 224 10.47 -11.89 -17.44
N VAL A 225 9.78 -10.75 -17.45
CA VAL A 225 10.36 -9.41 -17.44
C VAL A 225 9.77 -8.64 -16.25
N GLY A 226 10.63 -7.93 -15.51
CA GLY A 226 10.17 -7.06 -14.44
C GLY A 226 9.42 -5.84 -14.97
N ARG A 227 8.65 -5.18 -14.10
CA ARG A 227 7.87 -4.00 -14.48
C ARG A 227 8.76 -2.85 -14.93
N ALA A 228 9.72 -2.43 -14.09
CA ALA A 228 10.67 -1.38 -14.42
C ALA A 228 11.54 -1.75 -15.63
N GLN A 229 11.99 -3.01 -15.72
CA GLN A 229 12.72 -3.51 -16.89
C GLN A 229 11.90 -3.39 -18.18
N SER A 230 10.62 -3.79 -18.15
CA SER A 230 9.74 -3.66 -19.31
C SER A 230 9.60 -2.21 -19.77
N PHE A 231 9.64 -1.25 -18.84
CA PHE A 231 9.54 0.16 -19.17
C PHE A 231 10.81 0.68 -19.85
N ARG A 232 11.99 0.26 -19.38
CA ARG A 232 13.25 0.59 -20.06
C ARG A 232 13.32 -0.01 -21.46
N LEU A 233 12.91 -1.26 -21.64
CA LEU A 233 12.94 -1.95 -22.94
C LEU A 233 11.93 -1.37 -23.95
N MET A 234 10.83 -0.80 -23.47
CA MET A 234 9.78 -0.20 -24.31
C MET A 234 9.89 1.34 -24.44
N GLU A 235 10.99 1.93 -23.97
CA GLU A 235 11.18 3.38 -24.02
C GLU A 235 11.13 3.91 -25.46
N GLY A 236 10.40 5.01 -25.67
CA GLY A 236 10.14 5.61 -26.97
C GLY A 236 8.96 4.99 -27.74
N ARG A 237 8.49 3.80 -27.34
CA ARG A 237 7.33 3.12 -27.93
C ARG A 237 6.09 3.21 -27.05
N HIS A 238 6.09 2.48 -25.93
CA HIS A 238 4.98 2.44 -24.98
C HIS A 238 5.25 3.24 -23.70
N THR A 239 6.52 3.55 -23.44
CA THR A 239 6.94 4.24 -22.22
C THR A 239 7.87 5.41 -22.55
N ARG A 240 7.92 6.39 -21.67
CA ARG A 240 8.86 7.52 -21.73
C ARG A 240 9.25 7.90 -20.31
N ARG A 241 10.54 8.15 -20.05
CA ARG A 241 10.97 8.73 -18.78
C ARG A 241 10.40 10.13 -18.62
N THR A 242 10.00 10.46 -17.41
CA THR A 242 9.59 11.80 -16.98
C THR A 242 10.55 12.32 -15.90
N PRO A 243 10.64 13.65 -15.70
CA PRO A 243 11.43 14.22 -14.61
C PRO A 243 10.99 13.67 -13.25
N LEU A 244 11.90 13.56 -12.27
CA LEU A 244 11.59 13.00 -10.95
C LEU A 244 10.57 13.85 -10.18
N VAL A 245 10.53 15.15 -10.45
CA VAL A 245 9.55 16.12 -9.91
C VAL A 245 8.16 16.00 -10.54
N ALA A 246 7.95 15.08 -11.49
CA ALA A 246 6.70 14.93 -12.23
C ALA A 246 5.47 14.73 -11.33
N VAL A 247 5.62 13.99 -10.22
CA VAL A 247 4.50 13.68 -9.31
C VAL A 247 4.01 14.91 -8.54
N GLU A 248 4.92 15.78 -8.11
CA GLU A 248 4.57 17.02 -7.40
C GLU A 248 3.79 17.94 -8.32
N TRP A 249 4.32 18.18 -9.52
CA TRP A 249 3.65 18.97 -10.54
C TRP A 249 2.27 18.39 -10.90
N LEU A 250 2.19 17.06 -11.10
CA LEU A 250 0.95 16.37 -11.46
C LEU A 250 -0.12 16.55 -10.38
N LEU A 251 0.21 16.35 -9.10
CA LEU A 251 -0.73 16.49 -8.00
C LEU A 251 -1.20 17.93 -7.83
N HIS A 252 -0.31 18.92 -7.89
CA HIS A 252 -0.69 20.34 -7.82
C HIS A 252 -1.61 20.74 -8.97
N ARG A 253 -1.34 20.28 -10.19
CA ARG A 253 -2.19 20.58 -11.35
C ARG A 253 -3.53 19.87 -11.30
N ALA A 254 -3.57 18.61 -10.88
CA ALA A 254 -4.81 17.88 -10.68
C ALA A 254 -5.69 18.56 -9.62
N SER A 255 -5.09 19.00 -8.50
CA SER A 255 -5.77 19.74 -7.45
C SER A 255 -6.32 21.09 -7.92
N ARG A 256 -5.50 21.92 -8.57
CA ARG A 256 -5.93 23.24 -9.08
C ARG A 256 -7.10 23.13 -10.08
N GLY A 257 -7.13 22.06 -10.87
CA GLY A 257 -8.20 21.80 -11.85
C GLY A 257 -9.40 21.02 -11.31
N GLY A 258 -9.35 20.53 -10.07
CA GLY A 258 -10.33 19.58 -9.54
C GLY A 258 -10.46 18.31 -10.39
N LEU A 259 -9.39 17.92 -11.09
CA LEU A 259 -9.39 16.77 -11.99
C LEU A 259 -9.42 15.48 -11.16
N PRO A 260 -10.45 14.62 -11.31
CA PRO A 260 -10.46 13.35 -10.62
C PRO A 260 -9.40 12.41 -11.20
N ILE A 261 -8.59 11.85 -10.30
CA ILE A 261 -7.51 10.92 -10.58
C ILE A 261 -7.75 9.61 -9.85
N MET A 262 -6.93 8.62 -10.18
CA MET A 262 -6.77 7.42 -9.36
C MET A 262 -5.33 7.31 -8.89
N VAL A 263 -5.14 6.97 -7.61
CA VAL A 263 -3.82 6.75 -7.00
C VAL A 263 -3.77 5.34 -6.49
N PHE A 264 -2.80 4.57 -7.00
CA PHE A 264 -2.58 3.18 -6.64
C PHE A 264 -1.28 3.09 -5.85
N ALA A 265 -1.35 2.59 -4.62
CA ALA A 265 -0.18 2.33 -3.78
C ALA A 265 -0.35 1.02 -3.04
N GLY A 266 0.72 0.24 -2.94
CA GLY A 266 0.61 -1.12 -2.45
C GLY A 266 1.94 -1.76 -2.10
N ASN A 267 1.82 -2.97 -1.59
CA ASN A 267 2.90 -3.93 -1.37
C ASN A 267 2.51 -5.28 -1.98
N ALA A 268 3.31 -6.32 -1.76
CA ALA A 268 3.07 -7.65 -2.34
C ALA A 268 1.71 -8.25 -1.99
N GLY A 269 1.13 -7.91 -0.82
CA GLY A 269 -0.12 -8.49 -0.34
C GLY A 269 -1.37 -7.62 -0.52
N CYS A 270 -1.22 -6.31 -0.76
CA CYS A 270 -2.35 -5.40 -0.87
C CYS A 270 -2.02 -4.23 -1.80
N LEU A 271 -2.93 -3.93 -2.73
CA LEU A 271 -2.93 -2.72 -3.55
C LEU A 271 -4.18 -1.91 -3.21
N GLN A 272 -3.99 -0.70 -2.70
CA GLN A 272 -5.06 0.21 -2.33
C GLN A 272 -5.19 1.34 -3.34
N ILE A 273 -6.44 1.69 -3.64
CA ILE A 273 -6.79 2.59 -4.73
C ILE A 273 -7.63 3.73 -4.18
N HIS A 274 -7.17 4.95 -4.38
CA HIS A 274 -8.01 6.13 -4.31
C HIS A 274 -8.59 6.41 -5.71
N THR A 275 -9.85 6.81 -5.77
CA THR A 275 -10.47 7.43 -6.94
C THR A 275 -11.17 8.71 -6.52
N GLY A 276 -10.90 9.82 -7.20
CA GLY A 276 -11.51 11.11 -6.92
C GLY A 276 -10.56 12.28 -7.16
N ALA A 277 -11.05 13.49 -6.92
CA ALA A 277 -10.22 14.69 -6.90
C ALA A 277 -9.35 14.70 -5.63
N VAL A 278 -8.17 15.29 -5.74
CA VAL A 278 -7.30 15.63 -4.62
C VAL A 278 -7.30 17.14 -4.43
N HIS A 279 -7.25 17.64 -3.19
CA HIS A 279 -7.42 19.07 -2.94
C HIS A 279 -6.21 19.69 -2.26
N ARG A 280 -5.83 19.22 -1.07
CA ARG A 280 -4.78 19.84 -0.27
C ARG A 280 -3.45 19.14 -0.49
N ILE A 281 -2.61 19.73 -1.33
CA ILE A 281 -1.25 19.23 -1.64
C ILE A 281 -0.22 20.04 -0.86
N GLU A 282 0.58 19.37 -0.03
CA GLU A 282 1.58 20.03 0.82
C GLU A 282 2.92 19.27 0.83
N THR A 283 4.01 20.02 0.66
CA THR A 283 5.37 19.49 0.80
C THR A 283 5.90 19.80 2.19
N MET A 284 6.31 18.77 2.93
CA MET A 284 6.83 18.85 4.30
C MET A 284 8.17 18.12 4.39
N GLY A 285 9.27 18.86 4.24
CA GLY A 285 10.59 18.26 4.12
C GLY A 285 10.63 17.32 2.90
N PRO A 286 11.02 16.03 3.05
CA PRO A 286 11.07 15.09 1.93
C PRO A 286 9.69 14.51 1.52
N TRP A 287 8.63 14.87 2.23
CA TRP A 287 7.30 14.29 2.03
C TRP A 287 6.43 15.18 1.15
N LEU A 288 5.93 14.61 0.06
CA LEU A 288 4.82 15.14 -0.73
C LEU A 288 3.52 14.55 -0.21
N ASN A 289 2.58 15.40 0.19
CA ASN A 289 1.36 14.96 0.87
C ASN A 289 0.09 15.36 0.12
N VAL A 290 -0.89 14.45 0.12
CA VAL A 290 -2.30 14.79 -0.03
C VAL A 290 -2.92 14.73 1.37
N LEU A 291 -3.58 15.80 1.81
CA LEU A 291 -4.14 15.94 3.16
C LEU A 291 -5.65 16.24 3.13
N ASP A 292 -6.40 15.38 2.44
CA ASP A 292 -7.85 15.53 2.29
C ASP A 292 -8.61 14.78 3.40
N GLU A 293 -9.87 15.17 3.64
CA GLU A 293 -10.69 14.63 4.74
C GLU A 293 -10.85 13.10 4.68
N GLY A 294 -10.99 12.54 3.47
CA GLY A 294 -11.23 11.11 3.26
C GLY A 294 -10.06 10.35 2.63
N PHE A 295 -8.95 11.04 2.31
CA PHE A 295 -7.80 10.45 1.65
C PHE A 295 -6.52 11.18 2.04
N ASN A 296 -5.56 10.44 2.59
CA ASN A 296 -4.22 10.95 2.82
C ASN A 296 -3.20 10.10 2.05
N LEU A 297 -2.24 10.79 1.44
CA LEU A 297 -1.09 10.19 0.78
C LEU A 297 0.15 10.83 1.37
N HIS A 298 1.13 10.03 1.77
CA HIS A 298 2.44 10.51 2.23
C HIS A 298 3.50 9.85 1.38
N LEU A 299 4.05 10.56 0.41
CA LEU A 299 5.01 10.05 -0.55
C LEU A 299 6.40 10.64 -0.29
N ARG A 300 7.42 9.79 -0.20
CA ARG A 300 8.84 10.17 -0.12
C ARG A 300 9.34 10.56 -1.50
N ALA A 301 9.23 11.85 -1.83
CA ALA A 301 9.61 12.35 -3.15
C ALA A 301 11.12 12.17 -3.39
N ASP A 302 11.92 12.26 -2.33
CA ASP A 302 13.37 12.01 -2.33
C ASP A 302 13.74 10.54 -2.61
N GLN A 303 12.80 9.61 -2.52
CA GLN A 303 13.03 8.19 -2.82
C GLN A 303 12.63 7.80 -4.24
N VAL A 304 12.10 8.73 -5.04
CA VAL A 304 11.76 8.48 -6.45
C VAL A 304 13.05 8.47 -7.27
N ALA A 305 13.44 7.29 -7.78
CA ALA A 305 14.62 7.11 -8.62
C ALA A 305 14.29 7.03 -10.11
N GLU A 306 13.10 6.53 -10.45
CA GLU A 306 12.59 6.55 -11.82
C GLU A 306 11.12 7.00 -11.86
N SER A 307 10.77 7.76 -12.89
CA SER A 307 9.41 8.21 -13.18
C SER A 307 9.11 7.97 -14.65
N TRP A 308 7.97 7.35 -14.93
CA TRP A 308 7.61 6.90 -16.29
C TRP A 308 6.20 7.31 -16.66
N LEU A 309 6.05 7.89 -17.84
CA LEU A 309 4.78 7.95 -18.56
C LEU A 309 4.61 6.64 -19.33
N VAL A 310 3.48 5.96 -19.13
CA VAL A 310 3.23 4.62 -19.66
C VAL A 310 1.89 4.61 -20.38
N SER A 311 1.88 4.12 -21.62
CA SER A 311 0.67 3.98 -22.43
C SER A 311 0.36 2.51 -22.66
N LYS A 312 -0.85 2.09 -22.27
CA LYS A 312 -1.33 0.70 -22.42
C LYS A 312 -2.57 0.73 -23.32
N PRO A 313 -2.57 0.07 -24.50
CA PRO A 313 -3.75 -0.01 -25.34
C PRO A 313 -4.82 -0.88 -24.66
N THR A 314 -6.08 -0.49 -24.84
CA THR A 314 -7.25 -1.26 -24.40
C THR A 314 -8.33 -1.23 -25.48
N ALA A 315 -9.39 -2.03 -25.32
CA ALA A 315 -10.57 -1.97 -26.18
C ALA A 315 -11.26 -0.58 -26.14
N ASP A 316 -11.12 0.15 -25.03
CA ASP A 316 -11.71 1.49 -24.82
C ASP A 316 -10.78 2.63 -25.29
N GLY A 317 -9.63 2.30 -25.89
CA GLY A 317 -8.57 3.25 -26.25
C GLY A 317 -7.36 3.17 -25.34
N VAL A 318 -6.39 4.06 -25.54
CA VAL A 318 -5.16 4.09 -24.74
C VAL A 318 -5.47 4.58 -23.33
N VAL A 319 -4.94 3.84 -22.34
CA VAL A 319 -4.89 4.24 -20.94
C VAL A 319 -3.46 4.66 -20.61
N THR A 320 -3.33 5.88 -20.09
CA THR A 320 -2.07 6.52 -19.74
C THR A 320 -1.89 6.53 -18.23
N SER A 321 -0.70 6.18 -17.75
CA SER A 321 -0.34 6.23 -16.34
C SER A 321 1.01 6.91 -16.11
N VAL A 322 1.17 7.51 -14.94
CA VAL A 322 2.47 7.94 -14.42
C VAL A 322 2.85 6.98 -13.31
N GLU A 323 4.01 6.35 -13.42
CA GLU A 323 4.46 5.30 -12.52
C GLU A 323 5.83 5.61 -11.94
N LEU A 324 5.96 5.47 -10.62
CA LEU A 324 7.14 5.86 -9.86
C LEU A 324 7.84 4.63 -9.29
N PHE A 325 9.16 4.58 -9.38
CA PHE A 325 9.98 3.51 -8.82
C PHE A 325 11.07 4.06 -7.92
N ASP A 326 11.40 3.29 -6.88
CA ASP A 326 12.54 3.58 -6.02
C ASP A 326 13.86 3.08 -6.62
N ALA A 327 14.97 3.35 -5.92
CA ALA A 327 16.31 2.95 -6.36
C ALA A 327 16.53 1.42 -6.39
N GLN A 328 15.62 0.64 -5.83
CA GLN A 328 15.61 -0.83 -5.90
C GLN A 328 14.67 -1.34 -7.01
N GLY A 329 14.12 -0.45 -7.83
CA GLY A 329 13.18 -0.79 -8.91
C GLY A 329 11.81 -1.23 -8.40
N GLN A 330 11.48 -0.98 -7.13
CA GLN A 330 10.17 -1.29 -6.58
C GLN A 330 9.18 -0.17 -6.91
N LEU A 331 7.95 -0.56 -7.22
CA LEU A 331 6.88 0.38 -7.52
C LEU A 331 6.48 1.15 -6.25
N ILE A 332 6.63 2.47 -6.29
CA ILE A 332 6.19 3.38 -5.24
C ILE A 332 4.68 3.59 -5.36
N ALA A 333 4.24 4.17 -6.48
CA ALA A 333 2.84 4.47 -6.75
C ALA A 333 2.56 4.59 -8.25
N MET A 334 1.30 4.44 -8.64
CA MET A 334 0.81 4.70 -10.00
C MET A 334 -0.34 5.71 -9.97
N PHE A 335 -0.36 6.59 -10.96
CA PHE A 335 -1.37 7.63 -11.12
C PHE A 335 -2.08 7.45 -12.46
N PHE A 336 -3.41 7.57 -12.44
CA PHE A 336 -4.29 7.50 -13.62
C PHE A 336 -5.33 8.63 -13.54
N GLY A 337 -6.04 8.91 -14.64
CA GLY A 337 -7.29 9.66 -14.58
C GLY A 337 -8.42 8.74 -14.11
N GLU A 338 -9.41 9.28 -13.39
CA GLU A 338 -10.61 8.51 -13.07
C GLU A 338 -11.23 7.92 -14.34
N ARG A 339 -11.59 6.63 -14.29
CA ARG A 339 -12.21 5.96 -15.42
C ARG A 339 -13.18 4.89 -14.94
N LYS A 340 -14.32 4.78 -15.64
CA LYS A 340 -15.28 3.68 -15.47
C LYS A 340 -15.03 2.60 -16.54
N PRO A 341 -15.30 1.31 -16.26
CA PRO A 341 -15.22 0.26 -17.27
C PRO A 341 -16.03 0.59 -18.53
N GLY A 342 -15.48 0.29 -19.71
CA GLY A 342 -16.14 0.58 -21.00
C GLY A 342 -16.07 2.05 -21.44
N LYS A 343 -15.26 2.87 -20.77
CA LYS A 343 -15.04 4.29 -21.13
C LYS A 343 -13.56 4.57 -21.37
N PRO A 344 -13.23 5.44 -22.35
CA PRO A 344 -11.86 5.92 -22.53
C PRO A 344 -11.41 6.72 -21.31
N GLU A 345 -10.10 6.90 -21.16
CA GLU A 345 -9.55 7.81 -20.16
C GLU A 345 -10.01 9.26 -20.37
N LEU A 346 -10.02 10.05 -19.30
CA LEU A 346 -10.39 11.46 -19.36
C LEU A 346 -9.42 12.22 -20.29
N PRO A 347 -9.92 12.98 -21.29
CA PRO A 347 -9.06 13.81 -22.14
C PRO A 347 -8.22 14.80 -21.34
N ALA A 348 -8.76 15.35 -20.25
CA ALA A 348 -8.05 16.24 -19.34
C ALA A 348 -6.89 15.54 -18.61
N TRP A 349 -7.06 14.27 -18.22
CA TRP A 349 -5.97 13.46 -17.68
C TRP A 349 -4.88 13.22 -18.70
N ARG A 350 -5.25 12.80 -19.92
CA ARG A 350 -4.28 12.60 -21.00
C ARG A 350 -3.46 13.86 -21.26
N ALA A 351 -4.12 15.01 -21.36
CA ALA A 351 -3.46 16.30 -21.56
C ALA A 351 -2.49 16.63 -20.42
N LEU A 352 -2.91 16.41 -19.16
CA LEU A 352 -2.07 16.62 -17.99
C LEU A 352 -0.83 15.70 -17.99
N ALA A 353 -1.04 14.39 -18.15
CA ALA A 353 0.03 13.40 -18.11
C ALA A 353 1.05 13.61 -19.25
N HIS A 354 0.59 13.90 -20.47
CA HIS A 354 1.49 14.22 -21.59
C HIS A 354 2.16 15.59 -21.46
N GLY A 355 1.60 16.52 -20.68
CA GLY A 355 2.23 17.79 -20.36
C GLY A 355 3.59 17.65 -19.67
N LEU A 356 3.82 16.53 -18.95
CA LEU A 356 5.11 16.17 -18.36
C LEU A 356 6.25 16.05 -19.38
N MET A 357 5.93 15.76 -20.64
CA MET A 357 6.93 15.63 -21.71
C MET A 357 7.30 16.97 -22.36
N GLN A 358 6.50 18.02 -22.13
CA GLN A 358 6.65 19.32 -22.78
C GLN A 358 7.24 20.38 -21.85
N ALA A 359 7.16 20.15 -20.54
CA ALA A 359 7.75 21.01 -19.55
C ALA A 359 9.21 20.62 -19.33
N ASP A 360 10.13 21.58 -19.44
CA ASP A 360 11.50 21.38 -18.97
C ASP A 360 11.51 21.23 -17.44
N ALA A 361 12.49 20.52 -16.88
CA ALA A 361 12.56 20.24 -15.43
C ALA A 361 12.50 21.53 -14.59
N ALA A 362 13.17 22.59 -15.05
CA ALA A 362 13.12 23.91 -14.40
C ALA A 362 11.72 24.55 -14.44
N ALA A 363 10.93 24.29 -15.49
CA ALA A 363 9.56 24.79 -15.59
C ALA A 363 8.57 23.99 -14.73
N LEU A 364 8.88 22.72 -14.44
CA LEU A 364 8.11 21.89 -13.51
C LEU A 364 8.36 22.32 -12.06
N GLU A 365 9.61 22.62 -11.69
CA GLU A 365 9.98 23.07 -10.34
C GLU A 365 9.38 24.45 -9.97
N VAL A 366 9.23 25.37 -10.92
CA VAL A 366 8.65 26.71 -10.67
C VAL A 366 7.11 26.68 -10.61
N ALA A 367 6.48 25.62 -11.16
CA ALA A 367 5.03 25.53 -11.29
C ALA A 367 4.34 24.61 -10.26
N ALA A 368 5.12 23.70 -9.65
CA ALA A 368 4.79 23.04 -8.39
C ALA A 368 4.60 24.11 -7.31
#